data_AF-A0A6G7Z0A5-F1
#
_entry.id   AF-A0A6G7Z0A5-F1
#
_cell.length_a   1.000
_cell.length_b   1.000
_cell.length_c   1.000
_cell.angle_alpha   90.00
_cell.angle_beta   90.00
_cell.angle_gamma   90.00
#
_symmetry.space_group_name_H-M   'P 1'
#
loop_
_entity.id
_entity.type
_entity.pdbx_description
1 polymer ?
#
loop_
_entity_poly.entity_id
_entity_poly.type
_entity_poly.pdbx_seq_one_letter_code
_entity_poly.pdbx_strand_id
1 'polypeptide(L)'
;MNNHAASTTIEWSARAVREAIADTGRSKVSISDETGIPYATLNRKLAAKGEFSFRELLLIAEALGVSPSTFTPPAFARVERTAA
;
A
#
# COMPACT_ATOMS: atom_id res chain seq x y z
N MET A 1 18.33 -5.05 20.78
CA MET A 1 17.01 -5.73 20.70
C MET A 1 16.62 -5.78 19.23
N ASN A 2 16.95 -6.90 18.56
CA ASN A 2 16.69 -7.11 17.13
C ASN A 2 15.60 -8.17 17.00
N ASN A 3 14.39 -7.78 16.59
CA ASN A 3 13.42 -8.62 15.86
C ASN A 3 12.09 -7.86 15.67
N HIS A 4 11.94 -7.06 14.61
CA HIS A 4 10.62 -6.52 14.19
C HIS A 4 10.43 -6.33 12.67
N ALA A 5 11.33 -6.83 11.81
CA ALA A 5 11.29 -6.52 10.38
C ALA A 5 10.06 -7.05 9.60
N ALA A 6 9.31 -8.01 10.14
CA ALA A 6 8.06 -8.48 9.51
C ALA A 6 6.84 -7.59 9.87
N SER A 7 6.87 -6.92 11.02
CA SER A 7 5.80 -6.02 11.51
C SER A 7 5.94 -4.58 10.98
N THR A 8 6.81 -4.37 9.99
CA THR A 8 7.02 -3.04 9.39
C THR A 8 6.40 -2.95 8.00
N THR A 9 6.47 -3.99 7.18
CA THR A 9 6.04 -3.90 5.77
C THR A 9 4.52 -4.06 5.61
N ILE A 10 3.90 -4.98 6.35
CA ILE A 10 2.44 -5.16 6.32
C ILE A 10 1.75 -3.90 6.84
N GLU A 11 2.20 -3.43 8.00
CA GLU A 11 1.70 -2.23 8.67
C GLU A 11 1.96 -0.98 7.81
N TRP A 12 3.13 -0.87 7.18
CA TRP A 12 3.42 0.24 6.27
C TRP A 12 2.46 0.28 5.09
N SER A 13 2.37 -0.81 4.32
CA SER A 13 1.51 -0.85 3.12
C SER A 13 0.03 -0.67 3.50
N ALA A 14 -0.42 -1.29 4.59
CA ALA A 14 -1.79 -1.10 5.09
C ALA A 14 -2.07 0.35 5.51
N ARG A 15 -1.10 1.03 6.13
CA ARG A 15 -1.21 2.44 6.49
C ARG A 15 -1.21 3.34 5.26
N ALA A 16 -0.23 3.18 4.38
CA ALA A 16 -0.08 4.01 3.18
C ALA A 16 -1.31 3.90 2.25
N VAL A 17 -1.86 2.69 2.08
CA VAL A 17 -3.10 2.52 1.33
C VAL A 17 -4.28 3.18 2.03
N ARG A 18 -4.43 3.04 3.36
CA ARG A 18 -5.52 3.72 4.09
C ARG A 18 -5.45 5.24 3.97
N GLU A 19 -4.26 5.81 4.06
CA GLU A 19 -4.02 7.25 3.89
C GLU A 19 -4.41 7.69 2.47
N ALA A 20 -3.94 7.01 1.42
CA ALA A 20 -4.30 7.34 0.04
C ALA A 20 -5.81 7.21 -0.26
N ILE A 21 -6.50 6.24 0.36
CA ILE A 21 -7.95 6.11 0.25
C ILE A 21 -8.66 7.31 0.89
N ALA A 22 -8.19 7.74 2.06
CA ALA A 22 -8.76 8.89 2.76
C ALA A 22 -8.56 10.20 1.96
N ASP A 23 -7.36 10.40 1.41
CA ASP A 23 -7.00 11.62 0.68
C ASP A 23 -7.78 11.79 -0.63
N THR A 24 -8.14 10.68 -1.29
CA THR A 24 -8.92 10.68 -2.54
C THR A 24 -10.43 10.67 -2.32
N GLY A 25 -10.89 10.49 -1.07
CA GLY A 25 -12.31 10.39 -0.73
C GLY A 25 -13.02 9.15 -1.30
N ARG A 26 -12.27 8.17 -1.81
CA ARG A 26 -12.81 6.94 -2.41
C ARG A 26 -13.31 6.00 -1.31
N SER A 27 -14.39 5.27 -1.60
CA SER A 27 -14.88 4.24 -0.68
C SER A 27 -14.12 2.92 -0.88
N LYS A 28 -14.01 2.10 0.18
CA LYS A 28 -13.46 0.75 0.06
C LYS A 28 -14.24 -0.13 -0.93
N VAL A 29 -15.55 0.08 -1.07
CA VAL A 29 -16.41 -0.64 -2.01
C VAL A 29 -16.04 -0.27 -3.45
N SER A 30 -15.97 1.02 -3.78
CA SER A 30 -15.59 1.47 -5.12
C SER A 30 -14.20 0.98 -5.54
N ILE A 31 -13.26 0.88 -4.60
CA ILE A 31 -11.91 0.35 -4.86
C ILE A 31 -11.96 -1.17 -5.08
N SER A 32 -12.74 -1.90 -4.27
CA SER A 32 -12.96 -3.34 -4.45
C SER A 32 -13.48 -3.64 -5.86
N ASP A 33 -14.49 -2.89 -6.29
CA ASP A 33 -15.14 -3.08 -7.59
C ASP A 33 -14.19 -2.80 -8.76
N GLU A 34 -13.42 -1.70 -8.68
CA GLU A 34 -12.49 -1.29 -9.75
C GLU A 34 -11.25 -2.18 -9.83
N THR A 35 -10.67 -2.56 -8.69
CA THR A 35 -9.44 -3.37 -8.65
C THR A 35 -9.68 -4.86 -8.80
N GLY A 36 -10.93 -5.32 -8.63
CA GLY A 36 -11.28 -6.73 -8.55
C GLY A 36 -10.79 -7.43 -7.27
N ILE A 37 -10.26 -6.69 -6.29
CA ILE A 37 -9.87 -7.24 -4.99
C ILE A 37 -11.14 -7.39 -4.15
N PRO A 38 -11.53 -8.60 -3.71
CA PRO A 38 -12.75 -8.76 -2.92
C PRO A 38 -12.74 -7.88 -1.67
N TYR A 39 -13.87 -7.22 -1.38
CA TYR A 39 -14.00 -6.29 -0.25
C TYR A 39 -13.49 -6.87 1.07
N ALA A 40 -13.82 -8.13 1.38
CA ALA A 40 -13.35 -8.79 2.60
C ALA A 40 -11.82 -8.95 2.63
N THR A 41 -11.22 -9.28 1.48
CA THR A 41 -9.77 -9.37 1.30
C THR A 41 -9.12 -8.00 1.46
N LEU A 42 -9.64 -6.98 0.78
CA LEU A 42 -9.16 -5.60 0.89
C LEU A 42 -9.24 -5.12 2.35
N ASN A 43 -10.39 -5.27 3.00
CA ASN A 43 -10.59 -4.82 4.38
C ASN A 43 -9.68 -5.55 5.38
N ARG A 44 -9.42 -6.85 5.19
CA ARG A 44 -8.47 -7.61 6.01
C ARG A 44 -7.04 -7.06 5.85
N LYS A 45 -6.60 -6.79 4.62
CA LYS A 45 -5.26 -6.26 4.34
C LYS A 45 -5.08 -4.83 4.85
N LEU A 46 -6.11 -3.98 4.72
CA LEU A 46 -6.14 -2.64 5.32
C LEU A 46 -6.05 -2.66 6.85
N ALA A 47 -6.52 -3.73 7.48
CA ALA A 47 -6.37 -3.97 8.92
C ALA A 47 -5.02 -4.59 9.30
N ALA A 48 -4.04 -4.60 8.39
CA ALA A 48 -2.72 -5.21 8.56
C ALA A 48 -2.77 -6.72 8.91
N LYS A 49 -3.85 -7.43 8.56
CA LYS A 49 -4.00 -8.88 8.80
C LYS A 49 -3.56 -9.72 7.60
N GLY A 50 -2.79 -9.14 6.69
CA GLY A 50 -2.26 -9.80 5.49
C GLY A 50 -1.53 -8.83 4.57
N GLU A 51 -0.63 -9.37 3.76
CA GLU A 51 0.20 -8.61 2.82
C GLU A 51 -0.57 -8.21 1.56
N PHE A 52 -0.28 -7.01 1.04
CA PHE A 52 -0.57 -6.67 -0.34
C PHE A 52 0.54 -7.20 -1.24
N SER A 53 0.17 -7.90 -2.30
CA SER A 53 1.07 -8.21 -3.40
C SER A 53 1.40 -6.94 -4.17
N PHE A 54 2.53 -6.95 -4.89
CA PHE A 54 2.92 -5.82 -5.73
C PHE A 54 1.84 -5.47 -6.78
N ARG A 55 1.21 -6.49 -7.39
CA ARG A 55 0.11 -6.30 -8.35
C ARG A 55 -1.08 -5.57 -7.73
N GLU A 56 -1.46 -5.92 -6.50
CA GLU A 56 -2.56 -5.24 -5.82
C GLU A 56 -2.21 -3.78 -5.51
N LEU A 57 -0.98 -3.49 -5.10
CA LEU A 57 -0.53 -2.12 -4.88
C LEU A 57 -0.56 -1.30 -6.18
N LEU A 58 -0.19 -1.89 -7.32
CA LEU A 58 -0.29 -1.23 -8.63
C LEU A 58 -1.74 -0.91 -9.01
N LEU A 59 -2.64 -1.88 -8.89
CA LEU A 59 -4.07 -1.67 -9.21
C LEU A 59 -4.72 -0.64 -8.29
N ILE A 60 -4.38 -0.66 -7.01
CA ILE A 60 -4.85 0.34 -6.05
C ILE A 60 -4.28 1.72 -6.42
N ALA A 61 -3.01 1.82 -6.82
CA ALA A 61 -2.40 3.08 -7.21
C ALA A 61 -3.13 3.69 -8.42
N GLU A 62 -3.43 2.86 -9.42
CA GLU A 62 -4.21 3.23 -10.60
C GLU A 62 -5.62 3.70 -10.24
N ALA A 63 -6.36 2.90 -9.45
CA ALA A 63 -7.72 3.22 -9.01
C ALA A 63 -7.83 4.49 -8.13
N LEU A 64 -6.72 4.85 -7.46
CA LEU A 64 -6.63 6.06 -6.62
C LEU A 64 -5.99 7.25 -7.37
N GLY A 65 -5.46 7.05 -8.58
CA GLY A 65 -4.77 8.10 -9.32
C GLY A 65 -3.47 8.58 -8.67
N VAL A 66 -2.77 7.71 -7.94
CA VAL A 66 -1.49 8.02 -7.25
C VAL A 66 -0.33 7.25 -7.87
N SER A 67 0.90 7.73 -7.67
CA SER A 67 2.10 6.97 -8.09
C SER A 67 2.21 5.67 -7.26
N PRO A 68 2.53 4.51 -7.87
CA PRO A 68 2.82 3.29 -7.13
C PRO A 68 3.93 3.41 -6.07
N SER A 69 4.89 4.32 -6.28
CA SER A 69 5.96 4.59 -5.33
C SER A 69 5.45 5.09 -3.97
N THR A 70 4.22 5.60 -3.91
CA THR A 70 3.54 6.00 -2.67
C THR A 70 3.41 4.85 -1.68
N PHE A 71 3.31 3.61 -2.16
CA PHE A 71 3.16 2.43 -1.31
C PHE A 71 4.49 1.73 -0.99
N THR A 72 5.61 2.28 -1.45
CA THR A 72 6.93 1.72 -1.19
C THR A 72 7.50 2.28 0.12
N PRO A 73 7.91 1.44 1.08
CA PRO A 73 8.58 1.92 2.30
C PRO A 73 9.83 2.77 2.00
N PRO A 74 10.08 3.85 2.76
CA PRO A 74 11.24 4.72 2.57
C PRO A 74 12.59 3.98 2.65
N ALA A 75 12.65 2.86 3.37
CA ALA A 75 13.84 2.00 3.43
C ALA A 75 14.25 1.41 2.06
N PHE A 76 13.35 1.40 1.09
CA PHE A 76 13.62 0.99 -0.29
C PHE A 76 13.84 2.17 -1.25
N ALA A 77 13.85 3.41 -0.74
CA ALA A 77 14.19 4.56 -1.56
C ALA A 77 15.62 4.41 -2.11
N ARG A 78 15.79 4.72 -3.40
CA ARG A 78 17.10 4.70 -4.03
C ARG A 78 17.96 5.77 -3.38
N VAL A 79 19.10 5.37 -2.80
CA VAL A 79 20.14 6.32 -2.41
C VAL A 79 20.80 6.80 -3.69
N GLU A 80 20.57 8.06 -4.07
CA GLU A 80 21.31 8.68 -5.17
C GLU A 80 22.77 8.80 -4.75
N ARG A 81 23.66 8.03 -5.39
CA ARG A 81 25.09 8.33 -5.32
C ARG A 81 25.32 9.57 -6.17
N THR A 82 25.53 10.70 -5.52
CA THR A 82 26.09 11.88 -6.19
C THR A 82 27.50 11.51 -6.65
N ALA A 83 27.73 11.50 -7.95
CA ALA A 83 29.07 11.34 -8.50
C ALA A 83 29.88 12.60 -8.14
N ALA A 84 31.06 12.39 -7.56
CA ALA A 84 32.05 13.42 -7.28
C ALA A 84 32.85 13.78 -8.53
#